data_AF-A0A7S0A1N7-F1
#
_entry.id   AF-A0A7S0A1N7-F1
#
_cell.length_a   1.000
_cell.length_b   1.000
_cell.length_c   1.000
_cell.angle_alpha   90.00
_cell.angle_beta   90.00
_cell.angle_gamma   90.00
#
_symmetry.space_group_name_H-M   'P 1'
#
loop_
_entity.id
_entity.type
_entity.pdbx_description
1 polymer ?
#
loop_
_entity_poly.entity_id
_entity_poly.type
_entity_poly.pdbx_seq_one_letter_code
_entity_poly.pdbx_strand_id
1 'polypeptide(L)'
;MGARGRRSHRSRAAGQAAPALAAVPAAGAGGPSLASCAEVAVGAGSSKAAVAGRPPRLAPTLEEVLAAVESLYEDELKPFGRILRKRVSERALRSAGAAGEGSCPVPDVDIAHLRAVCESSELLHVEAEEGGDWSAVFVGRKLAFVDIYDLDDAYPAGMWDEAAAYFEGLSGDEMLLPGGRYSCAQALLSREVPFLRGFSLGQACRFV
;
A
#
# COMPACT_ATOMS: atom_id res chain seq x y z
N MET A 1 63.14 -15.43 -33.77
CA MET A 1 63.70 -14.51 -32.74
C MET A 1 62.59 -13.54 -32.38
N GLY A 2 62.16 -13.31 -31.14
CA GLY A 2 62.91 -13.08 -29.90
C GLY A 2 62.89 -11.55 -29.62
N ALA A 3 62.56 -11.02 -28.44
CA ALA A 3 62.22 -11.64 -27.15
C ALA A 3 61.52 -10.63 -26.21
N ARG A 4 60.91 -11.12 -25.10
CA ARG A 4 60.83 -10.56 -23.72
C ARG A 4 60.66 -9.01 -23.53
N GLY A 5 59.78 -8.48 -22.68
CA GLY A 5 58.83 -9.06 -21.70
C GLY A 5 58.87 -8.35 -20.33
N ARG A 6 57.92 -8.67 -19.42
CA ARG A 6 57.82 -8.21 -18.00
C ARG A 6 57.43 -6.71 -17.84
N ARG A 7 56.84 -6.22 -16.74
CA ARG A 7 56.67 -6.73 -15.36
C ARG A 7 55.28 -6.45 -14.78
N SER A 8 54.90 -7.24 -13.78
CA SER A 8 53.81 -6.94 -12.83
C SER A 8 54.15 -5.75 -11.93
N HIS A 9 53.13 -5.02 -11.48
CA HIS A 9 53.15 -4.38 -10.16
C HIS A 9 51.87 -4.72 -9.39
N ARG A 10 52.03 -5.33 -8.22
CA ARG A 10 51.00 -5.37 -7.17
C ARG A 10 50.94 -3.99 -6.53
N SER A 11 49.75 -3.56 -6.11
CA SER A 11 49.61 -2.78 -4.87
C SER A 11 48.37 -3.25 -4.11
N ARG A 12 48.44 -3.25 -2.78
CA ARG A 12 47.45 -3.80 -1.85
C ARG A 12 47.54 -3.01 -0.54
N ALA A 13 46.56 -2.15 -0.27
CA ALA A 13 46.27 -1.53 1.02
C ALA A 13 44.81 -1.01 0.92
N ALA A 14 43.84 -1.47 1.72
CA ALA A 14 43.68 -1.34 3.18
C ALA A 14 43.05 0.01 3.58
N GLY A 15 41.90 -0.02 4.27
CA GLY A 15 41.17 1.19 4.65
C GLY A 15 39.67 0.97 4.96
N GLN A 16 39.32 -0.01 5.80
CA GLN A 16 38.00 -0.04 6.44
C GLN A 16 38.10 0.63 7.82
N ALA A 17 37.24 1.61 8.11
CA ALA A 17 36.90 2.02 9.48
C ALA A 17 35.50 2.67 9.47
N ALA A 18 34.55 2.05 10.15
CA ALA A 18 33.23 2.62 10.40
C ALA A 18 33.24 3.41 11.74
N PRO A 19 32.49 4.52 11.87
CA PRO A 19 32.35 5.22 13.15
C PRO A 19 31.39 4.49 14.09
N ALA A 20 31.73 4.44 15.37
CA ALA A 20 30.90 3.87 16.44
C ALA A 20 30.01 4.92 17.12
N LEU A 21 28.90 4.46 17.69
CA LEU A 21 27.83 5.24 18.34
C LEU A 21 28.08 5.52 19.84
N ALA A 22 27.20 6.36 20.40
CA ALA A 22 27.00 6.74 21.81
C ALA A 22 27.84 7.93 22.34
N ALA A 23 27.34 8.78 23.26
CA ALA A 23 26.10 8.74 24.05
C ALA A 23 25.52 10.16 24.32
N VAL A 24 24.25 10.23 24.78
CA VAL A 24 23.56 11.45 25.25
C VAL A 24 23.07 11.24 26.69
N PRO A 25 23.20 12.20 27.63
CA PRO A 25 22.79 12.04 29.03
C PRO A 25 21.33 12.42 29.33
N ALA A 26 20.88 12.06 30.54
CA ALA A 26 19.48 11.94 30.96
C ALA A 26 18.83 13.18 31.63
N ALA A 27 17.48 13.22 31.56
CA ALA A 27 16.52 13.71 32.58
C ALA A 27 15.09 13.40 32.06
N GLY A 28 14.03 13.16 32.85
CA GLY A 28 13.85 13.03 34.30
C GLY A 28 12.34 13.03 34.66
N ALA A 29 11.97 12.59 35.87
CA ALA A 29 10.60 12.53 36.44
C ALA A 29 9.56 11.63 35.70
N GLY A 30 8.56 11.03 36.36
CA GLY A 30 8.26 10.89 37.79
C GLY A 30 6.96 10.08 38.02
N GLY A 31 6.86 9.33 39.12
CA GLY A 31 5.56 8.83 39.64
C GLY A 31 4.87 9.90 40.51
N PRO A 32 3.76 9.61 41.23
CA PRO A 32 3.10 8.32 41.49
C PRO A 32 1.75 8.22 40.70
N SER A 33 0.68 7.47 41.02
CA SER A 33 0.30 6.66 42.21
C SER A 33 -0.72 5.56 41.87
N LEU A 34 -1.20 4.84 42.89
CA LEU A 34 -2.33 3.90 42.86
C LEU A 34 -3.47 4.35 43.78
N ALA A 35 -4.71 4.35 43.28
CA ALA A 35 -6.01 4.31 43.96
C ALA A 35 -7.10 4.69 42.93
N SER A 36 -8.36 4.28 43.02
CA SER A 36 -9.02 3.15 43.69
C SER A 36 -10.44 3.11 43.09
N CYS A 37 -10.96 1.93 42.73
CA CYS A 37 -12.38 1.77 42.39
C CYS A 37 -12.86 0.46 42.98
N ALA A 38 -13.78 0.57 43.95
CA ALA A 38 -14.50 -0.55 44.52
C ALA A 38 -15.94 -0.57 43.96
N GLU A 39 -16.65 -1.66 44.28
CA GLU A 39 -18.10 -1.86 44.11
C GLU A 39 -18.61 -2.16 42.68
N VAL A 40 -19.62 -3.00 42.49
CA VAL A 40 -20.23 -4.05 43.34
C VAL A 40 -20.83 -5.11 42.40
N ALA A 41 -20.91 -6.37 42.82
CA ALA A 41 -21.57 -7.43 42.05
C ALA A 41 -23.07 -7.54 42.37
N VAL A 42 -23.88 -7.97 41.38
CA VAL A 42 -24.97 -8.99 41.48
C VAL A 42 -25.84 -8.93 40.20
N GLY A 43 -26.27 -10.09 39.69
CA GLY A 43 -27.36 -10.19 38.71
C GLY A 43 -27.13 -11.24 37.62
N ALA A 44 -27.62 -12.48 37.85
CA ALA A 44 -27.49 -13.56 36.86
C ALA A 44 -28.56 -13.47 35.76
N GLY A 45 -28.19 -13.78 34.52
CA GLY A 45 -29.10 -13.91 33.38
C GLY A 45 -28.45 -14.61 32.20
N SER A 46 -28.71 -15.90 32.02
CA SER A 46 -28.18 -16.69 30.90
C SER A 46 -28.76 -16.23 29.56
N SER A 47 -27.91 -15.81 28.62
CA SER A 47 -28.18 -15.95 27.18
C SER A 47 -26.90 -15.81 26.35
N LYS A 48 -26.56 -16.90 25.64
CA LYS A 48 -25.71 -16.99 24.44
C LYS A 48 -24.37 -16.24 24.49
N ALA A 49 -23.27 -17.01 24.59
CA ALA A 49 -21.91 -16.50 24.47
C ALA A 49 -21.71 -15.76 23.12
N ALA A 50 -21.59 -14.43 23.18
CA ALA A 50 -21.08 -13.64 22.07
C ALA A 50 -19.59 -13.93 21.91
N VAL A 51 -19.19 -14.51 20.77
CA VAL A 51 -17.77 -14.65 20.42
C VAL A 51 -17.18 -13.24 20.32
N ALA A 52 -16.10 -13.00 21.05
CA ALA A 52 -15.58 -11.65 21.28
C ALA A 52 -15.09 -10.97 19.99
N GLY A 53 -15.83 -9.95 19.56
CA GLY A 53 -15.29 -8.68 19.11
C GLY A 53 -14.23 -8.68 18.00
N ARG A 54 -14.60 -9.09 16.77
CA ARG A 54 -14.02 -8.42 15.60
C ARG A 54 -14.73 -7.06 15.45
N PRO A 55 -14.02 -5.94 15.23
CA PRO A 55 -14.69 -4.68 14.90
C PRO A 55 -15.60 -4.85 13.67
N PRO A 56 -16.72 -4.11 13.58
CA PRO A 56 -17.61 -4.20 12.43
C PRO A 56 -16.86 -3.86 11.15
N ARG A 57 -16.89 -4.79 10.20
CA ARG A 57 -16.31 -4.60 8.87
C ARG A 57 -17.15 -3.61 8.07
N LEU A 58 -16.52 -2.87 7.17
CA LEU A 58 -17.26 -2.06 6.20
C LEU A 58 -17.96 -2.99 5.20
N ALA A 59 -19.29 -2.88 5.12
CA ALA A 59 -20.14 -3.60 4.18
C ALA A 59 -20.61 -2.62 3.09
N PRO A 60 -19.84 -2.46 1.99
CA PRO A 60 -20.16 -1.46 0.97
C PRO A 60 -21.50 -1.74 0.27
N THR A 61 -22.14 -0.65 -0.14
CA THR A 61 -23.30 -0.63 -1.05
C THR A 61 -22.87 -0.87 -2.50
N LEU A 62 -23.82 -1.22 -3.36
CA LEU A 62 -23.53 -1.39 -4.79
C LEU A 62 -23.00 -0.09 -5.44
N GLU A 63 -23.50 1.07 -5.05
CA GLU A 63 -23.03 2.37 -5.56
C GLU A 63 -21.56 2.62 -5.22
N GLU A 64 -21.14 2.36 -3.98
CA GLU A 64 -19.74 2.47 -3.56
C GLU A 64 -18.83 1.49 -4.31
N VAL A 65 -19.31 0.27 -4.57
CA VAL A 65 -18.58 -0.74 -5.36
C VAL A 65 -18.44 -0.30 -6.82
N LEU A 66 -19.52 0.11 -7.49
CA LEU A 66 -19.49 0.56 -8.88
C LEU A 66 -18.56 1.79 -9.04
N ALA A 67 -18.64 2.75 -8.11
CA ALA A 67 -17.76 3.91 -8.13
C ALA A 67 -16.30 3.58 -7.81
N ALA A 68 -16.03 2.54 -7.02
CA ALA A 68 -14.69 2.02 -6.80
C ALA A 68 -14.13 1.31 -8.05
N VAL A 69 -14.94 0.48 -8.71
CA VAL A 69 -14.61 -0.16 -9.99
C VAL A 69 -14.33 0.90 -11.06
N GLU A 70 -15.18 1.93 -11.20
CA GLU A 70 -14.97 3.04 -12.14
C GLU A 70 -13.61 3.72 -11.92
N SER A 71 -13.27 4.10 -10.68
CA SER A 71 -11.96 4.70 -10.41
C SER A 71 -10.78 3.77 -10.70
N LEU A 72 -10.96 2.44 -10.66
CA LEU A 72 -9.91 1.50 -11.06
C LEU A 72 -9.78 1.39 -12.59
N TYR A 73 -10.85 1.62 -13.36
CA TYR A 73 -10.74 1.81 -14.82
C TYR A 73 -10.04 3.12 -15.17
N GLU A 74 -10.30 4.22 -14.46
CA GLU A 74 -9.58 5.50 -14.63
C GLU A 74 -8.08 5.35 -14.30
N ASP A 75 -7.77 4.57 -13.27
CA ASP A 75 -6.40 4.22 -12.88
C ASP A 75 -5.74 3.13 -13.74
N GLU A 76 -6.40 2.62 -14.78
CA GLU A 76 -5.92 1.51 -15.63
C GLU A 76 -5.56 0.21 -14.85
N LEU A 77 -6.17 -0.01 -13.68
CA LEU A 77 -5.96 -1.19 -12.83
C LEU A 77 -7.11 -2.19 -12.95
N LYS A 78 -6.80 -3.47 -13.23
CA LYS A 78 -7.82 -4.53 -13.22
C LYS A 78 -8.43 -4.63 -11.79
N PRO A 79 -9.78 -4.58 -11.62
CA PRO A 79 -10.41 -4.59 -10.29
C PRO A 79 -10.42 -5.97 -9.61
N PHE A 80 -9.24 -6.50 -9.32
CA PHE A 80 -9.05 -7.70 -8.50
C PHE A 80 -9.62 -7.48 -7.10
N GLY A 81 -10.22 -8.50 -6.48
CA GLY A 81 -10.86 -8.42 -5.16
C GLY A 81 -9.96 -7.81 -4.08
N ARG A 82 -8.66 -8.12 -4.11
CA ARG A 82 -7.66 -7.50 -3.20
C ARG A 82 -7.45 -6.00 -3.43
N ILE A 83 -7.49 -5.52 -4.68
CA ILE A 83 -7.31 -4.11 -5.05
C ILE A 83 -8.62 -3.34 -4.84
N LEU A 84 -9.74 -3.88 -5.33
CA LEU A 84 -11.08 -3.32 -5.15
C LEU A 84 -11.41 -3.11 -3.67
N ARG A 85 -11.06 -4.07 -2.80
CA ARG A 85 -11.19 -3.93 -1.35
C ARG A 85 -10.43 -2.70 -0.80
N LYS A 86 -9.17 -2.48 -1.22
CA LYS A 86 -8.40 -1.30 -0.81
C LYS A 86 -9.07 -0.01 -1.31
N ARG A 87 -9.45 0.03 -2.59
CA ARG A 87 -10.10 1.19 -3.20
C ARG A 87 -11.40 1.58 -2.49
N VAL A 88 -12.24 0.61 -2.14
CA VAL A 88 -13.46 0.85 -1.36
C VAL A 88 -13.13 1.46 0.01
N SER A 89 -12.16 0.90 0.75
CA SER A 89 -11.74 1.46 2.04
C SER A 89 -11.21 2.90 1.93
N GLU A 90 -10.42 3.21 0.89
CA GLU A 90 -9.90 4.56 0.63
C GLU A 90 -11.00 5.56 0.30
N ARG A 91 -11.96 5.16 -0.57
CA ARG A 91 -13.09 6.01 -0.94
C ARG A 91 -13.99 6.30 0.26
N ALA A 92 -14.24 5.30 1.11
CA ALA A 92 -14.97 5.49 2.37
C ALA A 92 -14.28 6.48 3.32
N LEU A 93 -12.94 6.39 3.47
CA LEU A 93 -12.17 7.36 4.26
C LEU A 93 -12.27 8.79 3.71
N ARG A 94 -12.17 8.97 2.39
CA ARG A 94 -12.33 10.27 1.73
C ARG A 94 -13.73 10.84 1.93
N SER A 95 -14.78 10.02 1.74
CA SER A 95 -16.18 10.42 1.95
C SER A 95 -16.50 10.76 3.41
N ALA A 96 -15.82 10.12 4.37
CA ALA A 96 -15.98 10.41 5.80
C ALA A 96 -15.31 11.72 6.25
N GLY A 97 -14.63 12.46 5.37
CA GLY A 97 -13.93 13.70 5.70
C GLY A 97 -12.69 13.51 6.59
N ALA A 98 -12.21 12.27 6.74
CA ALA A 98 -11.04 11.92 7.56
C ALA A 98 -9.72 12.26 6.84
N ALA A 99 -9.55 13.53 6.48
CA ALA A 99 -8.33 14.10 5.94
C ALA A 99 -7.56 14.83 7.05
N GLY A 100 -6.67 14.11 7.73
CA GLY A 100 -5.79 14.70 8.75
C GLY A 100 -5.31 13.70 9.81
N GLU A 101 -3.99 13.56 9.90
CA GLU A 101 -3.18 13.22 11.08
C GLU A 101 -3.90 12.53 12.26
N GLY A 102 -3.85 11.20 12.32
CA GLY A 102 -4.27 10.49 13.54
C GLY A 102 -4.72 9.04 13.39
N SER A 103 -3.97 8.18 12.70
CA SER A 103 -4.10 6.71 12.78
C SER A 103 -5.54 6.14 12.74
N CYS A 104 -6.45 6.74 11.96
CA CYS A 104 -7.75 6.12 11.70
C CYS A 104 -7.50 4.78 10.99
N PRO A 105 -7.87 3.63 11.59
CA PRO A 105 -7.60 2.34 10.98
C PRO A 105 -8.38 2.25 9.68
N VAL A 106 -7.67 1.94 8.59
CA VAL A 106 -8.28 1.74 7.26
C VAL A 106 -9.42 0.72 7.42
N PRO A 107 -10.66 1.07 7.05
CA PRO A 107 -11.82 0.23 7.36
C PRO A 107 -11.66 -1.14 6.70
N ASP A 108 -11.63 -2.21 7.52
CA ASP A 108 -11.52 -3.59 7.06
C ASP A 108 -12.81 -3.98 6.34
N VAL A 109 -12.84 -3.83 5.01
CA VAL A 109 -13.99 -4.19 4.18
C VAL A 109 -14.21 -5.70 4.23
N ASP A 110 -15.48 -6.11 4.32
CA ASP A 110 -15.86 -7.51 4.20
C ASP A 110 -15.74 -7.97 2.75
N ILE A 111 -14.73 -8.81 2.49
CA ILE A 111 -14.42 -9.34 1.16
C ILE A 111 -15.50 -10.31 0.65
N ALA A 112 -16.22 -11.00 1.53
CA ALA A 112 -17.28 -11.93 1.15
C ALA A 112 -18.55 -11.15 0.77
N HIS A 113 -18.90 -10.13 1.56
CA HIS A 113 -19.96 -9.19 1.20
C HIS A 113 -19.64 -8.41 -0.07
N LEU A 114 -18.42 -7.86 -0.20
CA LEU A 114 -17.97 -7.15 -1.40
C LEU A 114 -18.12 -8.02 -2.66
N ARG A 115 -17.72 -9.30 -2.59
CA ARG A 115 -17.92 -10.26 -3.68
C ARG A 115 -19.40 -10.49 -3.97
N ALA A 116 -20.23 -10.73 -2.96
CA ALA A 116 -21.67 -10.95 -3.12
C ALA A 116 -22.40 -9.74 -3.73
N VAL A 117 -21.98 -8.51 -3.42
CA VAL A 117 -22.49 -7.28 -4.05
C VAL A 117 -22.09 -7.21 -5.53
N CYS A 118 -20.89 -7.67 -5.90
CA CYS A 118 -20.50 -7.77 -7.30
C CYS A 118 -21.30 -8.85 -8.04
N GLU A 119 -21.43 -10.04 -7.46
CA GLU A 119 -22.14 -11.19 -8.06
C GLU A 119 -23.66 -11.00 -8.20
N SER A 120 -24.25 -10.08 -7.43
CA SER A 120 -25.67 -9.71 -7.52
C SER A 120 -25.95 -8.52 -8.46
N SER A 121 -24.92 -7.95 -9.10
CA SER A 121 -25.06 -6.83 -10.03
C SER A 121 -25.09 -7.28 -11.48
N GLU A 122 -26.12 -6.89 -12.23
CA GLU A 122 -26.18 -7.09 -13.69
C GLU A 122 -25.15 -6.24 -14.47
N LEU A 123 -24.54 -5.23 -13.83
CA LEU A 123 -23.55 -4.35 -14.43
C LEU A 123 -22.12 -4.90 -14.36
N LEU A 124 -21.86 -5.87 -13.47
CA LEU A 124 -20.54 -6.41 -13.20
C LEU A 124 -20.47 -7.90 -13.58
N HIS A 125 -19.43 -8.27 -14.30
CA HIS A 125 -19.04 -9.66 -14.49
C HIS A 125 -17.95 -10.01 -13.47
N VAL A 126 -18.16 -11.08 -12.70
CA VAL A 126 -17.20 -11.58 -11.72
C VAL A 126 -16.45 -12.78 -12.30
N GLU A 127 -15.16 -12.62 -12.55
CA GLU A 127 -14.26 -13.65 -13.07
C GLU A 127 -13.43 -14.26 -11.94
N ALA A 128 -13.19 -15.57 -11.98
CA ALA A 128 -12.23 -16.24 -11.10
C ALA A 128 -10.82 -16.10 -11.67
N GLU A 129 -9.85 -15.74 -10.83
CA GLU A 129 -8.48 -15.45 -11.23
C GLU A 129 -7.49 -16.45 -10.59
N GLU A 130 -6.25 -16.46 -11.08
CA GLU A 130 -5.20 -17.31 -10.52
C GLU A 130 -4.88 -16.96 -9.06
N GLY A 131 -4.40 -17.94 -8.28
CA GLY A 131 -4.06 -17.74 -6.87
C GLY A 131 -5.26 -17.57 -5.94
N GLY A 132 -6.47 -17.92 -6.40
CA GLY A 132 -7.71 -17.88 -5.61
C GLY A 132 -8.26 -16.48 -5.37
N ASP A 133 -7.88 -15.52 -6.21
CA ASP A 133 -8.53 -14.20 -6.25
C ASP A 133 -9.68 -14.20 -7.27
N TRP A 134 -10.34 -13.06 -7.43
CA TRP A 134 -11.38 -12.83 -8.42
C TRP A 134 -11.26 -11.39 -8.93
N SER A 135 -11.89 -11.05 -10.05
CA SER A 135 -12.03 -9.65 -10.51
C SER A 135 -13.49 -9.31 -10.79
N ALA A 136 -13.85 -8.03 -10.69
CA ALA A 136 -15.15 -7.52 -11.11
C ALA A 136 -14.98 -6.44 -12.18
N VAL A 137 -15.45 -6.74 -13.40
CA VAL A 137 -15.31 -5.86 -14.57
C VAL A 137 -16.68 -5.45 -15.09
N PHE A 138 -16.79 -4.27 -15.70
CA PHE A 138 -18.05 -3.82 -16.29
C PHE A 138 -18.42 -4.67 -17.51
N VAL A 139 -19.66 -5.16 -17.55
CA VAL A 139 -20.20 -5.93 -18.66
C VAL A 139 -20.13 -5.11 -19.95
N GLY A 140 -19.50 -5.65 -21.00
CA GLY A 140 -19.38 -5.02 -22.32
C GLY A 140 -18.37 -3.86 -22.42
N ARG A 141 -17.66 -3.49 -21.34
CA ARG A 141 -16.62 -2.45 -21.39
C ARG A 141 -15.28 -3.04 -21.83
N LYS A 142 -14.52 -2.30 -22.65
CA LYS A 142 -13.16 -2.70 -23.04
C LYS A 142 -12.26 -2.77 -21.80
N LEU A 143 -11.56 -3.89 -21.63
CA LEU A 143 -10.52 -4.05 -20.62
C LEU A 143 -9.24 -3.41 -21.15
N ALA A 144 -8.90 -2.23 -20.64
CA ALA A 144 -7.72 -1.45 -21.00
C ALA A 144 -6.87 -1.21 -19.75
N PHE A 145 -6.43 -2.32 -19.13
CA PHE A 145 -5.64 -2.28 -17.90
C PHE A 145 -4.15 -2.47 -18.21
N VAL A 146 -3.30 -1.84 -17.40
CA VAL A 146 -1.85 -2.05 -17.42
C VAL A 146 -1.52 -3.41 -16.81
N ASP A 147 -0.73 -4.21 -17.53
CA ASP A 147 -0.05 -5.34 -16.92
C ASP A 147 1.15 -4.83 -16.11
N ILE A 148 1.11 -5.07 -14.80
CA ILE A 148 2.11 -4.68 -13.80
C ILE A 148 3.19 -5.76 -13.56
N TYR A 149 3.10 -6.90 -14.26
CA TYR A 149 4.07 -8.00 -14.23
C TYR A 149 4.86 -8.15 -15.52
N ASP A 150 4.44 -7.44 -16.57
CA ASP A 150 5.16 -7.32 -17.83
C ASP A 150 6.58 -6.76 -17.60
N LEU A 151 7.56 -7.40 -18.24
CA LEU A 151 8.99 -7.16 -18.04
C LEU A 151 9.58 -6.16 -19.04
N ASP A 152 8.83 -5.79 -20.08
CA ASP A 152 9.28 -4.81 -21.05
C ASP A 152 9.24 -3.39 -20.43
N ASP A 153 10.39 -2.73 -20.37
CA ASP A 153 10.47 -1.35 -19.90
C ASP A 153 9.92 -0.39 -20.97
N ALA A 154 8.72 0.12 -20.73
CA ALA A 154 8.04 1.09 -21.57
C ALA A 154 8.33 2.55 -21.17
N TYR A 155 9.13 2.78 -20.13
CA TYR A 155 9.40 4.12 -19.60
C TYR A 155 10.56 4.81 -20.33
N PRO A 156 10.50 6.13 -20.56
CA PRO A 156 11.62 6.86 -21.16
C PRO A 156 12.85 6.82 -20.24
N ALA A 157 14.05 6.64 -20.81
CA ALA A 157 15.30 6.57 -20.02
C ALA A 157 15.49 7.73 -19.02
N GLY A 158 15.15 8.96 -19.42
CA GLY A 158 15.24 10.13 -18.54
C GLY A 158 14.32 10.09 -17.32
N MET A 159 13.25 9.30 -17.35
CA MET A 159 12.39 9.05 -16.18
C MET A 159 13.16 8.31 -15.08
N TRP A 160 14.03 7.38 -15.46
CA TRP A 160 14.90 6.65 -14.53
C TRP A 160 16.01 7.55 -13.98
N ASP A 161 16.57 8.46 -14.79
CA ASP A 161 17.53 9.46 -14.32
C ASP A 161 16.90 10.42 -13.28
N GLU A 162 15.69 10.92 -13.56
CA GLU A 162 14.92 11.75 -12.62
C GLU A 162 14.54 10.98 -11.34
N ALA A 163 14.13 9.72 -11.46
CA ALA A 163 13.81 8.87 -10.32
C ALA A 163 15.05 8.58 -9.45
N ALA A 164 16.20 8.29 -10.06
CA ALA A 164 17.45 8.08 -9.34
C ALA A 164 17.85 9.34 -8.55
N ALA A 165 17.85 10.51 -9.20
CA ALA A 165 18.14 11.79 -8.55
C ALA A 165 17.15 12.11 -7.40
N TYR A 166 15.87 11.76 -7.56
CA TYR A 166 14.87 11.89 -6.50
C TYR A 166 15.18 10.98 -5.30
N PHE A 167 15.41 9.69 -5.53
CA PHE A 167 15.65 8.71 -4.45
C PHE A 167 16.99 8.93 -3.74
N GLU A 168 18.04 9.36 -4.44
CA GLU A 168 19.33 9.77 -3.85
C GLU A 168 19.20 11.00 -2.94
N GLY A 169 18.20 11.87 -3.18
CA GLY A 169 17.95 13.07 -2.39
C GLY A 169 17.11 12.86 -1.12
N LEU A 170 16.49 11.68 -0.93
CA LEU A 170 15.62 11.41 0.23
C LEU A 170 16.42 11.17 1.51
N SER A 171 15.86 11.58 2.65
CA SER A 171 16.49 11.35 3.96
C SER A 171 15.48 10.98 5.05
N GLY A 172 15.94 10.24 6.07
CA GLY A 172 15.12 9.86 7.21
C GLY A 172 13.82 9.14 6.81
N ASP A 173 12.70 9.61 7.37
CA ASP A 173 11.38 9.01 7.15
C ASP A 173 10.87 9.16 5.70
N GLU A 174 11.41 10.09 4.91
CA GLU A 174 11.03 10.26 3.50
C GLU A 174 11.43 9.05 2.64
N MET A 175 12.48 8.32 3.05
CA MET A 175 12.91 7.08 2.41
C MET A 175 11.92 5.92 2.63
N LEU A 176 11.00 6.04 3.59
CA LEU A 176 10.04 4.99 3.90
C LEU A 176 8.88 4.99 2.90
N LEU A 177 8.78 3.92 2.13
CA LEU A 177 7.66 3.63 1.23
C LEU A 177 6.84 2.44 1.78
N PRO A 178 5.50 2.48 1.68
CA PRO A 178 4.65 1.41 2.19
C PRO A 178 4.77 0.14 1.34
N GLY A 179 4.54 -1.01 1.97
CA GLY A 179 4.70 -2.31 1.32
C GLY A 179 3.74 -2.58 0.16
N GLY A 180 4.30 -3.07 -0.95
CA GLY A 180 3.60 -3.57 -2.13
C GLY A 180 3.31 -2.50 -3.19
N ARG A 181 3.40 -2.88 -4.47
CA ARG A 181 3.34 -2.00 -5.66
C ARG A 181 2.26 -0.92 -5.58
N TYR A 182 1.00 -1.34 -5.38
CA TYR A 182 -0.14 -0.43 -5.25
C TYR A 182 0.03 0.64 -4.16
N SER A 183 0.42 0.25 -2.95
CA SER A 183 0.55 1.19 -1.83
C SER A 183 1.73 2.15 -2.06
N CYS A 184 2.84 1.64 -2.59
CA CYS A 184 4.04 2.41 -2.91
C CYS A 184 3.78 3.41 -4.05
N ALA A 185 3.14 2.98 -5.14
CA ALA A 185 2.75 3.82 -6.26
C ALA A 185 1.79 4.95 -5.81
N GLN A 186 0.83 4.65 -4.93
CA GLN A 186 -0.01 5.69 -4.31
C GLN A 186 0.81 6.69 -3.51
N ALA A 187 1.79 6.23 -2.72
CA ALA A 187 2.65 7.11 -1.95
C ALA A 187 3.50 8.01 -2.86
N LEU A 188 4.10 7.47 -3.94
CA LEU A 188 4.86 8.24 -4.91
C LEU A 188 4.01 9.28 -5.64
N LEU A 189 2.80 8.92 -6.09
CA LEU A 189 1.87 9.87 -6.71
C LEU A 189 1.40 10.96 -5.72
N SER A 190 1.18 10.62 -4.44
CA SER A 190 0.82 11.61 -3.41
C SER A 190 1.93 12.60 -3.06
N ARG A 191 3.18 12.31 -3.46
CA ARG A 191 4.34 13.21 -3.36
C ARG A 191 4.53 14.08 -4.60
N GLU A 192 3.64 13.97 -5.59
CA GLU A 192 3.61 14.75 -6.85
C GLU A 192 4.94 14.75 -7.64
N VAL A 193 5.70 13.63 -7.55
CA VAL A 193 7.06 13.53 -8.10
C VAL A 193 7.07 13.79 -9.62
N PRO A 194 8.04 14.58 -10.15
CA PRO A 194 8.01 15.02 -11.55
C PRO A 194 7.93 13.89 -12.57
N PHE A 195 8.72 12.83 -12.37
CA PHE A 195 8.87 11.71 -13.29
C PHE A 195 7.61 10.84 -13.42
N LEU A 196 6.68 10.87 -12.44
CA LEU A 196 5.36 10.18 -12.51
C LEU A 196 4.20 11.14 -12.83
N ARG A 197 4.46 12.41 -13.16
CA ARG A 197 3.39 13.38 -13.45
C ARG A 197 2.63 13.01 -14.72
N GLY A 198 1.32 12.80 -14.57
CA GLY A 198 0.41 12.46 -15.67
C GLY A 198 0.31 10.96 -15.97
N PHE A 199 1.04 10.12 -15.24
CA PHE A 199 0.85 8.67 -15.30
C PHE A 199 -0.36 8.24 -14.45
N SER A 200 -1.06 7.19 -14.89
CA SER A 200 -2.13 6.54 -14.11
C SER A 200 -1.56 5.80 -12.89
N LEU A 201 -2.39 5.44 -11.91
CA LEU A 201 -1.90 4.59 -10.81
C LEU A 201 -1.46 3.21 -11.32
N GLY A 202 -2.08 2.65 -12.36
CA GLY A 202 -1.68 1.39 -12.99
C GLY A 202 -0.29 1.45 -13.60
N GLN A 203 0.02 2.55 -14.30
CA GLN A 203 1.36 2.82 -14.80
C GLN A 203 2.35 2.98 -13.61
N ALA A 204 2.03 3.81 -12.62
CA ALA A 204 2.86 3.94 -11.41
C ALA A 204 3.05 2.59 -10.66
N CYS A 205 2.08 1.68 -10.71
CA CYS A 205 2.19 0.31 -10.16
C CYS A 205 3.10 -0.61 -10.97
N ARG A 206 3.31 -0.36 -12.27
CA ARG A 206 4.27 -1.07 -13.14
C ARG A 206 5.69 -0.50 -13.00
N PHE A 207 5.82 0.79 -12.67
CA PHE A 207 7.10 1.44 -12.38
C PHE A 207 7.76 0.92 -11.09
N VAL A 208 6.96 0.62 -10.06
CA VAL A 208 7.41 0.07 -8.76
C VAL A 208 7.54 -1.45 -8.81
#